data_AF-A0A9E3VQN9-F1
#
_entry.id   AF-A0A9E3VQN9-F1
#
_cell.length_a   1.000
_cell.length_b   1.000
_cell.length_c   1.000
_cell.angle_alpha   90.00
_cell.angle_beta   90.00
_cell.angle_gamma   90.00
#
_symmetry.space_group_name_H-M   'P 1'
#
loop_
_entity.id
_entity.type
_entity.pdbx_description
1 polymer ?
#
loop_
_entity_poly.entity_id
_entity_poly.type
_entity_poly.pdbx_seq_one_letter_code
_entity_poly.pdbx_strand_id
1 'polypeptide(L)'
;MNMLRHPSKPELLAYAEGLLAGQGISASTARHIAACASCAQEVAAIRKSFEFTQAAGDLDPSDDLTRTILIAARRERQAPKRMHGRAWFLTVKGFAYVACVALVASVYFQFALGDRTTEPGPAMQTVAQERPMAALPSPEELRKATEEIRALAAAVGVRPGAPDTVREWRQTRAVLALNADLSAARAALDRNPGCERASRVITTNLRRQAQALKSLYVERCL
;
A
#
# COMPACT_ATOMS: atom_id res chain seq x y z
N MET A 1 9.02 -21.88 36.69
CA MET A 1 8.64 -21.24 35.41
C MET A 1 7.22 -20.72 35.55
N ASN A 2 7.05 -19.39 35.60
CA ASN A 2 5.80 -18.72 35.96
C ASN A 2 4.76 -18.83 34.83
N MET A 3 3.85 -19.79 34.91
CA MET A 3 2.62 -19.85 34.08
C MET A 3 1.45 -19.10 34.73
N LEU A 4 1.69 -17.90 35.27
CA LEU A 4 0.66 -17.13 35.99
C LEU A 4 -0.21 -16.27 35.07
N ARG A 5 0.03 -16.27 33.77
CA ARG A 5 -0.76 -15.46 32.83
C ARG A 5 -1.70 -16.36 32.04
N HIS A 6 -3.01 -16.14 32.22
CA HIS A 6 -4.02 -16.70 31.33
C HIS A 6 -3.81 -16.18 29.91
N PRO A 7 -4.01 -17.04 28.88
CA PRO A 7 -4.04 -16.60 27.50
C PRO A 7 -5.09 -15.50 27.32
N SER A 8 -4.79 -14.55 26.46
CA SER A 8 -5.75 -13.52 26.07
C SER A 8 -6.91 -14.15 25.29
N LYS A 9 -8.09 -13.49 25.32
CA LYS A 9 -9.26 -13.92 24.52
C LYS A 9 -8.95 -14.18 23.03
N PRO A 10 -8.20 -13.34 22.30
CA PRO A 10 -7.86 -13.64 20.91
C PRO A 10 -6.98 -14.90 20.76
N GLU A 11 -6.12 -15.20 21.73
CA GLU A 11 -5.33 -16.44 21.71
C GLU A 11 -6.19 -17.68 21.96
N LEU A 12 -7.18 -17.60 22.86
CA LEU A 12 -8.16 -18.67 23.08
C LEU A 12 -9.04 -18.90 21.85
N LEU A 13 -9.43 -17.82 21.16
CA LEU A 13 -10.21 -17.88 19.93
C LEU A 13 -9.41 -18.52 18.79
N ALA A 14 -8.17 -18.06 18.57
CA ALA A 14 -7.28 -18.65 17.56
C ALA A 14 -6.99 -20.13 17.85
N TYR A 15 -6.86 -20.50 19.12
CA TYR A 15 -6.71 -21.90 19.53
C TYR A 15 -7.97 -22.73 19.20
N ALA A 16 -9.16 -22.23 19.51
CA ALA A 16 -10.43 -22.90 19.22
C ALA A 16 -10.67 -23.05 17.72
N GLU A 17 -10.34 -22.03 16.93
CA GLU A 17 -10.41 -22.06 15.47
C GLU A 17 -9.44 -23.09 14.89
N GLY A 18 -8.19 -23.13 15.38
CA GLY A 18 -7.18 -24.11 14.97
C GLY A 18 -7.61 -25.56 15.22
N LEU A 19 -8.31 -25.82 16.33
CA LEU A 19 -8.89 -27.14 16.63
C LEU A 19 -9.95 -27.59 15.61
N LEU A 20 -10.76 -26.65 15.08
CA LEU A 20 -11.79 -26.96 14.09
C LEU A 20 -11.22 -27.09 12.68
N ALA A 21 -10.27 -26.24 12.34
CA ALA A 21 -9.63 -26.22 11.02
C ALA A 21 -8.53 -27.29 10.83
N GLY A 22 -8.18 -28.03 11.90
CA GLY A 22 -7.07 -28.99 11.87
C GLY A 22 -5.70 -28.33 11.65
N GLN A 23 -5.56 -27.06 12.02
CA GLN A 23 -4.32 -26.31 11.87
C GLN A 23 -3.37 -26.56 13.05
N GLY A 24 -2.08 -26.28 12.86
CA GLY A 24 -1.08 -26.42 13.92
C GLY A 24 -1.40 -25.56 15.14
N ILE A 25 -1.40 -26.18 16.33
CA ILE A 25 -1.76 -25.53 17.59
C ILE A 25 -0.49 -25.26 18.42
N SER A 26 -0.43 -24.10 19.07
CA SER A 26 0.66 -23.78 20.02
C SER A 26 0.66 -24.77 21.19
N ALA A 27 1.75 -25.54 21.33
CA ALA A 27 1.91 -26.53 22.40
C ALA A 27 1.88 -25.92 23.81
N SER A 28 2.34 -24.66 23.97
CA SER A 28 2.29 -23.96 25.25
C SER A 28 0.86 -23.62 25.67
N THR A 29 0.06 -23.12 24.72
CA THR A 29 -1.36 -22.79 24.93
C THR A 29 -2.18 -24.05 25.20
N ALA A 30 -1.93 -25.13 24.45
CA ALA A 30 -2.56 -26.43 24.67
C ALA A 30 -2.30 -26.96 26.08
N ARG A 31 -1.04 -26.89 26.54
CA ARG A 31 -0.66 -27.33 27.89
C ARG A 31 -1.35 -26.50 28.98
N HIS A 32 -1.44 -25.18 28.80
CA HIS A 32 -2.14 -24.31 29.76
C HIS A 32 -3.63 -24.64 29.82
N ILE A 33 -4.29 -24.76 28.67
CA ILE A 33 -5.73 -25.08 28.60
C ILE A 33 -6.01 -26.44 29.23
N ALA A 34 -5.13 -27.44 29.03
CA ALA A 34 -5.26 -28.74 29.68
C ALA A 34 -5.13 -28.67 31.22
N ALA A 35 -4.36 -27.71 31.74
CA ALA A 35 -4.14 -27.53 33.18
C ALA A 35 -5.13 -26.57 33.86
N CYS A 36 -5.80 -25.70 33.10
CA CYS A 36 -6.63 -24.61 33.62
C CYS A 36 -8.10 -24.79 33.24
N ALA A 37 -8.94 -25.14 34.23
CA ALA A 37 -10.37 -25.41 34.02
C ALA A 37 -11.15 -24.21 33.46
N SER A 38 -10.84 -22.97 33.89
CA SER A 38 -11.53 -21.78 33.38
C SER A 38 -11.24 -21.53 31.90
N CYS A 39 -9.98 -21.63 31.48
CA CYS A 39 -9.61 -21.50 30.07
C CYS A 39 -10.18 -22.65 29.22
N ALA A 40 -10.22 -23.88 29.76
CA ALA A 40 -10.86 -25.01 29.08
C ALA A 40 -12.36 -24.78 28.87
N GLN A 41 -13.05 -24.24 29.87
CA GLN A 41 -14.48 -23.90 29.76
C GLN A 41 -14.72 -22.79 28.73
N GLU A 42 -13.88 -21.75 28.70
CA GLU A 42 -13.99 -20.66 27.73
C GLU A 42 -13.76 -21.16 26.29
N VAL A 43 -12.75 -22.00 26.06
CA VAL A 43 -12.52 -22.63 24.75
C VAL A 43 -13.67 -23.54 24.35
N ALA A 44 -14.23 -24.31 25.28
CA ALA A 44 -15.42 -25.14 25.01
C ALA A 44 -16.64 -24.29 24.63
N ALA A 45 -16.84 -23.13 25.27
CA ALA A 45 -17.90 -22.20 24.92
C ALA A 45 -17.70 -21.59 23.52
N ILE A 46 -16.47 -21.16 23.19
CA ILE A 46 -16.13 -20.66 21.85
C ILE A 46 -16.38 -21.73 20.78
N ARG A 47 -15.97 -22.98 21.05
CA ARG A 47 -16.22 -24.11 20.15
C ARG A 47 -17.70 -24.36 19.91
N LYS A 48 -18.54 -24.33 20.95
CA LYS A 48 -20.00 -24.46 20.80
C LYS A 48 -20.58 -23.36 19.91
N SER A 49 -20.09 -22.13 20.04
CA SER A 49 -20.51 -21.02 19.15
C SER A 49 -20.13 -21.30 17.70
N PHE A 50 -18.92 -21.83 17.44
CA PHE A 50 -18.52 -22.22 16.09
C PHE A 50 -19.32 -23.40 15.54
N GLU A 51 -19.56 -24.43 16.35
CA GLU A 51 -20.38 -25.58 15.99
C GLU A 51 -21.82 -25.13 15.66
N PHE A 52 -22.39 -24.18 16.41
CA PHE A 52 -23.67 -23.57 16.08
C PHE A 52 -23.64 -22.85 14.73
N THR A 53 -22.60 -22.06 14.44
CA THR A 53 -22.48 -21.38 13.14
C THR A 53 -22.24 -22.35 11.98
N GLN A 54 -21.53 -23.45 12.19
CA GLN A 54 -21.35 -24.49 11.16
C GLN A 54 -22.64 -25.28 10.93
N ALA A 55 -23.42 -25.53 11.99
CA ALA A 55 -24.70 -26.21 11.89
C ALA A 55 -25.76 -25.39 11.13
N ALA A 56 -25.57 -24.08 10.99
CA ALA A 56 -26.45 -23.23 10.20
C ALA A 56 -26.45 -23.58 8.69
N GLY A 57 -25.54 -24.46 8.25
CA GLY A 57 -25.40 -24.84 6.85
C GLY A 57 -24.81 -23.70 6.01
N ASP A 58 -24.23 -24.05 4.87
CA ASP A 58 -23.87 -23.03 3.89
C ASP A 58 -25.17 -22.42 3.36
N LEU A 59 -25.38 -21.14 3.67
CA LEU A 59 -26.41 -20.36 3.02
C LEU A 59 -26.00 -20.22 1.56
N ASP A 60 -26.68 -20.92 0.66
CA ASP A 60 -26.49 -20.74 -0.76
C ASP A 60 -26.91 -19.30 -1.10
N PRO A 61 -25.96 -18.41 -1.46
CA PRO A 61 -26.30 -17.04 -1.78
C PRO A 61 -27.23 -17.05 -2.99
N SER A 62 -28.31 -16.26 -2.94
CA SER A 62 -29.24 -16.21 -4.07
C SER A 62 -28.48 -15.88 -5.37
N ASP A 63 -28.84 -16.56 -6.46
CA ASP A 63 -28.24 -16.32 -7.78
C ASP A 63 -28.25 -14.84 -8.16
N ASP A 64 -29.28 -14.11 -7.74
CA ASP A 64 -29.43 -12.68 -7.98
C ASP A 64 -28.39 -11.84 -7.21
N LEU A 65 -28.11 -12.19 -5.95
CA LEU A 65 -27.05 -11.53 -5.17
C LEU A 65 -25.68 -11.80 -5.79
N THR A 66 -25.42 -13.05 -6.18
CA THR A 66 -24.18 -13.45 -6.86
C THR A 66 -24.00 -12.67 -8.17
N ARG A 67 -25.05 -12.59 -8.99
CA ARG A 67 -25.04 -11.78 -10.23
C ARG A 67 -24.80 -10.30 -9.94
N THR A 68 -25.46 -9.74 -8.94
CA THR A 68 -25.32 -8.33 -8.54
C THR A 68 -23.87 -8.02 -8.13
N ILE A 69 -23.26 -8.88 -7.31
CA ILE A 69 -21.86 -8.75 -6.90
C ILE A 69 -20.93 -8.84 -8.11
N LEU A 70 -21.15 -9.80 -9.02
CA LEU A 70 -20.34 -9.95 -10.22
C LEU A 70 -20.46 -8.76 -11.17
N ILE A 71 -21.67 -8.20 -11.33
CA ILE A 71 -21.91 -6.99 -12.13
C ILE A 71 -21.20 -5.79 -11.48
N ALA A 72 -21.32 -5.62 -10.17
CA ALA A 72 -20.65 -4.55 -9.43
C ALA A 72 -19.12 -4.66 -9.56
N ALA A 73 -18.57 -5.86 -9.38
CA ALA A 73 -17.14 -6.11 -9.52
C ALA A 73 -16.65 -5.87 -10.96
N ARG A 74 -17.43 -6.26 -11.99
CA ARG A 74 -17.11 -5.95 -13.39
C ARG A 74 -17.15 -4.45 -13.65
N ARG A 75 -18.16 -3.74 -13.14
CA ARG A 75 -18.25 -2.28 -13.25
C ARG A 75 -17.06 -1.59 -12.60
N GLU A 76 -16.58 -2.08 -11.47
CA GLU A 76 -15.40 -1.50 -10.80
C GLU A 76 -14.11 -1.77 -11.59
N ARG A 77 -13.98 -2.94 -12.24
CA ARG A 77 -12.85 -3.24 -13.14
C ARG A 77 -12.89 -2.44 -14.45
N GLN A 78 -14.09 -2.24 -14.99
CA GLN A 78 -14.31 -1.51 -16.24
C GLN A 78 -14.38 -0.01 -16.05
N ALA A 79 -14.65 0.48 -14.83
CA ALA A 79 -14.61 1.89 -14.53
C ALA A 79 -13.22 2.39 -14.94
N PRO A 80 -13.12 3.26 -15.98
CA PRO A 80 -11.85 3.78 -16.40
C PRO A 80 -11.25 4.43 -15.15
N LYS A 81 -10.06 3.99 -14.75
CA LYS A 81 -9.35 4.60 -13.61
C LYS A 81 -9.36 6.10 -13.88
N ARG A 82 -10.20 6.86 -13.16
CA ARG A 82 -10.40 8.31 -13.32
C ARG A 82 -9.15 9.11 -12.90
N MET A 83 -7.96 8.53 -13.06
CA MET A 83 -6.67 9.17 -12.87
C MET A 83 -6.34 10.18 -13.99
N HIS A 84 -7.11 10.22 -15.07
CA HIS A 84 -6.82 11.12 -16.20
C HIS A 84 -7.15 12.60 -15.94
N GLY A 85 -8.00 12.93 -14.95
CA GLY A 85 -8.34 14.33 -14.67
C GLY A 85 -7.21 15.15 -14.04
N ARG A 86 -6.41 14.53 -13.16
CA ARG A 86 -5.34 15.23 -12.42
C ARG A 86 -4.00 15.19 -13.15
N ALA A 87 -3.74 14.12 -13.92
CA ALA A 87 -2.54 14.01 -14.73
C ALA A 87 -2.52 15.04 -15.88
N TRP A 88 -3.67 15.28 -16.54
CA TRP A 88 -3.79 16.30 -17.58
C TRP A 88 -3.50 17.72 -17.06
N PHE A 89 -4.03 18.06 -15.89
CA PHE A 89 -3.77 19.37 -15.27
C PHE A 89 -2.30 19.57 -14.91
N LEU A 90 -1.61 18.50 -14.49
CA LEU A 90 -0.17 18.53 -14.19
C LEU A 90 0.68 18.65 -15.46
N THR A 91 0.29 18.00 -16.56
CA THR A 91 1.01 18.13 -17.84
C THR A 91 0.86 19.53 -18.43
N VAL A 92 -0.35 20.12 -18.41
CA VAL A 92 -0.57 21.49 -18.91
C VAL A 92 0.24 22.51 -18.11
N LYS A 93 0.29 22.36 -16.79
CA LYS A 93 1.08 23.26 -15.94
C LYS A 93 2.59 23.11 -16.20
N GLY A 94 3.06 21.89 -16.49
CA GLY A 94 4.44 21.65 -16.93
C GLY A 94 4.79 22.36 -18.24
N PHE A 95 3.94 22.25 -19.26
CA PHE A 95 4.15 22.94 -20.54
C PHE A 95 4.15 24.47 -20.39
N ALA A 96 3.28 25.03 -19.55
CA ALA A 96 3.26 26.47 -19.29
C ALA A 96 4.58 26.97 -18.67
N TYR A 97 5.18 26.21 -17.74
CA TYR A 97 6.48 26.56 -17.16
C TYR A 97 7.61 26.50 -18.19
N VAL A 98 7.66 25.45 -19.01
CA VAL A 98 8.67 25.31 -20.07
C VAL A 98 8.53 26.44 -21.10
N ALA A 99 7.31 26.80 -21.50
CA ALA A 99 7.06 27.91 -22.40
C ALA A 99 7.51 29.26 -21.82
N CYS A 100 7.22 29.52 -20.54
CA CYS A 100 7.70 30.73 -19.86
C CYS A 100 9.23 30.80 -19.79
N VAL A 101 9.90 29.70 -19.43
CA VAL A 101 11.36 29.65 -19.36
C VAL A 101 11.98 29.85 -20.74
N ALA A 102 11.41 29.22 -21.79
CA ALA A 102 11.86 29.41 -23.16
C ALA A 102 11.68 30.87 -23.63
N LEU A 103 10.57 31.52 -23.28
CA LEU A 103 10.34 32.94 -23.58
C LEU A 103 11.38 33.83 -22.90
N VAL A 104 11.60 33.66 -21.60
CA VAL A 104 12.61 34.43 -20.84
C VAL A 104 14.01 34.19 -21.39
N ALA A 105 14.35 32.95 -21.70
CA ALA A 105 15.62 32.60 -22.32
C ALA A 105 15.77 33.25 -23.70
N SER A 106 14.70 33.26 -24.53
CA SER A 106 14.75 33.86 -25.86
C SER A 106 14.98 35.38 -25.81
N VAL A 107 14.38 36.08 -24.85
CA VAL A 107 14.62 37.51 -24.61
C VAL A 107 16.06 37.74 -24.18
N TYR A 108 16.58 36.95 -23.24
CA TYR A 108 17.98 37.03 -22.83
C TYR A 108 18.96 36.75 -23.97
N PHE A 109 18.67 35.75 -24.80
CA PHE A 109 19.47 35.44 -25.98
C PHE A 109 19.40 36.55 -27.03
N GLN A 110 18.26 37.21 -27.22
CA GLN A 110 18.16 38.39 -28.10
C GLN A 110 19.01 39.56 -27.60
N PHE A 111 19.02 39.82 -26.30
CA PHE A 111 19.92 40.82 -25.72
C PHE A 111 21.41 40.43 -25.83
N ALA A 112 21.73 39.14 -25.70
CA ALA A 112 23.11 38.65 -25.81
C ALA A 112 23.61 38.53 -27.26
N LEU A 113 22.71 38.29 -28.22
CA LEU A 113 23.02 38.17 -29.65
C LEU A 113 22.87 39.49 -30.41
N GLY A 114 22.24 40.50 -29.80
CA GLY A 114 22.06 41.84 -30.38
C GLY A 114 23.37 42.58 -30.71
N ASP A 115 24.53 42.02 -30.37
CA ASP A 115 25.85 42.55 -30.70
C ASP A 115 26.64 41.67 -31.69
N ARG A 116 25.99 40.69 -32.33
CA ARG A 116 26.63 39.84 -33.35
C ARG A 116 25.95 39.99 -34.70
N THR A 117 26.34 41.05 -35.40
CA THR A 117 26.27 41.13 -36.84
C THR A 117 26.98 39.91 -37.47
N THR A 118 26.16 39.12 -38.16
CA THR A 118 26.48 38.44 -39.43
C THR A 118 27.50 37.30 -39.40
N GLU A 119 27.01 36.06 -39.38
CA GLU A 119 27.34 35.03 -40.39
C GLU A 119 26.31 33.88 -40.37
N PRO A 120 25.79 33.43 -41.53
CA PRO A 120 24.79 32.36 -41.61
C PRO A 120 25.44 31.00 -41.84
N GLY A 121 25.15 30.03 -40.97
CA GLY A 121 25.44 28.62 -41.21
C GLY A 121 24.32 27.75 -40.64
N PRO A 122 23.52 27.06 -41.49
CA PRO A 122 22.45 26.21 -41.01
C PRO A 122 22.97 24.78 -40.82
N ALA A 123 22.95 24.29 -39.59
CA ALA A 123 23.02 22.86 -39.31
C ALA A 123 21.90 22.50 -38.35
N MET A 124 20.81 22.01 -38.93
CA MET A 124 19.64 21.49 -38.23
C MET A 124 20.04 20.17 -37.56
N GLN A 125 20.53 20.23 -36.32
CA GLN A 125 20.79 19.05 -35.50
C GLN A 125 19.48 18.58 -34.87
N THR A 126 18.95 17.48 -35.40
CA THR A 126 17.97 16.62 -34.73
C THR A 126 18.59 16.10 -33.43
N VAL A 127 18.24 16.73 -32.31
CA VAL A 127 18.60 16.24 -30.98
C VAL A 127 17.82 14.95 -30.75
N ALA A 128 18.53 13.82 -30.80
CA ALA A 128 18.02 12.56 -30.30
C ALA A 128 17.64 12.77 -28.84
N GLN A 129 16.33 12.79 -28.57
CA GLN A 129 15.79 12.92 -27.23
C GLN A 129 16.08 11.62 -26.47
N GLU A 130 17.28 11.55 -25.89
CA GLU A 130 17.65 10.52 -24.92
C GLU A 130 16.61 10.58 -23.80
N ARG A 131 15.76 9.55 -23.74
CA ARG A 131 14.89 9.32 -22.60
C ARG A 131 15.82 9.25 -21.38
N PRO A 132 15.74 10.21 -20.43
CA PRO A 132 16.59 10.13 -19.25
C PRO A 132 16.26 8.80 -18.58
N MET A 133 17.23 7.88 -18.60
CA MET A 133 17.19 6.71 -17.74
C MET A 133 17.06 7.28 -16.34
N ALA A 134 15.85 7.17 -15.76
CA ALA A 134 15.57 7.68 -14.44
C ALA A 134 16.62 7.08 -13.51
N ALA A 135 17.52 7.94 -13.01
CA ALA A 135 18.60 7.54 -12.15
C ALA A 135 18.02 6.69 -11.02
N LEU A 136 18.63 5.54 -10.78
CA LEU A 136 18.25 4.70 -9.66
C LEU A 136 18.30 5.57 -8.40
N PRO A 137 17.22 5.60 -7.60
CA PRO A 137 17.16 6.45 -6.42
C PRO A 137 18.31 6.07 -5.48
N SER A 138 18.94 7.09 -4.92
CA SER A 138 20.11 6.86 -4.07
C SER A 138 19.70 6.03 -2.84
N PRO A 139 20.61 5.21 -2.29
CA PRO A 139 20.33 4.44 -1.07
C PRO A 139 19.91 5.33 0.12
N GLU A 140 20.35 6.59 0.14
CA GLU A 140 19.94 7.58 1.13
C GLU A 140 18.48 8.01 0.99
N GLU A 141 17.99 8.20 -0.24
CA GLU A 141 16.57 8.51 -0.49
C GLU A 141 15.65 7.39 0.00
N LEU A 142 16.07 6.13 -0.20
CA LEU A 142 15.37 4.96 0.30
C LEU A 142 15.31 4.93 1.83
N ARG A 143 16.43 5.25 2.50
CA ARG A 143 16.48 5.33 3.97
C ARG A 143 15.55 6.43 4.48
N LYS A 144 15.62 7.63 3.90
CA LYS A 144 14.77 8.77 4.28
C LYS A 144 13.28 8.46 4.08
N ALA A 145 12.91 7.87 2.94
CA ALA A 145 11.52 7.47 2.69
C ALA A 145 11.02 6.42 3.69
N THR A 146 11.89 5.48 4.08
CA THR A 146 11.55 4.46 5.07
C THR A 146 11.36 5.05 6.47
N GLU A 147 12.20 6.00 6.86
CA GLU A 147 12.05 6.75 8.12
C GLU A 147 10.77 7.58 8.15
N GLU A 148 10.44 8.26 7.05
CA GLU A 148 9.19 9.02 6.92
C GLU A 148 7.96 8.11 7.05
N ILE A 149 7.96 6.95 6.38
CA ILE A 149 6.88 5.96 6.50
C ILE A 149 6.77 5.44 7.92
N ARG A 150 7.89 5.20 8.62
CA ARG A 150 7.89 4.77 10.02
C ARG A 150 7.29 5.84 10.93
N ALA A 151 7.66 7.10 10.74
CA ALA A 151 7.13 8.23 11.51
C ALA A 151 5.62 8.42 11.26
N LEU A 152 5.18 8.37 9.99
CA LEU A 152 3.76 8.45 9.64
C LEU A 152 2.97 7.25 10.16
N ALA A 153 3.51 6.04 10.05
CA ALA A 153 2.88 4.84 10.59
C ALA A 153 2.79 4.89 12.12
N ALA A 154 3.76 5.48 12.81
CA ALA A 154 3.70 5.71 14.26
C ALA A 154 2.68 6.79 14.64
N ALA A 155 2.52 7.84 13.82
CA ALA A 155 1.50 8.86 14.02
C ALA A 155 0.07 8.35 13.72
N VAL A 156 -0.05 7.38 12.80
CA VAL A 156 -1.33 6.74 12.43
C VAL A 156 -1.63 5.51 13.31
N GLY A 157 -0.62 4.82 13.85
CA GLY A 157 -0.80 3.73 14.83
C GLY A 157 -0.91 4.29 16.26
N VAL A 158 -1.55 3.66 17.25
CA VAL A 158 -2.38 2.46 17.34
C VAL A 158 -3.63 2.93 18.07
N ARG A 159 -4.76 3.06 17.36
CA ARG A 159 -6.07 3.12 18.02
C ARG A 159 -6.61 1.68 18.02
N PRO A 160 -6.75 1.03 19.18
CA PRO A 160 -7.36 -0.29 19.26
C PRO A 160 -8.86 -0.13 19.01
N GLY A 161 -9.26 -0.11 17.75
CA GLY A 161 -10.64 0.07 17.33
C GLY A 161 -10.84 -0.33 15.87
N ALA A 162 -12.07 -0.74 15.54
CA ALA A 162 -12.46 -0.91 14.15
C ALA A 162 -12.42 0.46 13.44
N PRO A 163 -12.05 0.54 12.15
CA PRO A 163 -12.05 1.79 11.41
C PRO A 163 -13.46 2.40 11.40
N ASP A 164 -13.53 3.71 11.65
CA ASP A 164 -14.79 4.42 11.86
C ASP A 164 -15.54 4.64 10.54
N THR A 165 -14.82 4.58 9.40
CA THR A 165 -15.40 4.82 8.07
C THR A 165 -14.97 3.77 7.04
N VAL A 166 -15.85 3.52 6.05
CA VAL A 166 -15.56 2.63 4.90
C VAL A 166 -14.32 3.09 4.13
N ARG A 167 -14.07 4.41 4.06
CA ARG A 167 -12.90 4.99 3.39
C ARG A 167 -11.61 4.65 4.12
N GLU A 168 -11.58 4.81 5.44
CA GLU A 168 -10.44 4.43 6.29
C GLU A 168 -10.14 2.94 6.15
N TRP A 169 -11.17 2.10 6.13
CA TRP A 169 -11.00 0.66 5.92
C TRP A 169 -10.41 0.32 4.55
N ARG A 170 -10.85 0.99 3.47
CA ARG A 170 -10.26 0.84 2.13
C ARG A 170 -8.80 1.27 2.10
N GLN A 171 -8.47 2.39 2.74
CA GLN A 171 -7.09 2.90 2.82
C GLN A 171 -6.21 1.94 3.64
N THR A 172 -6.73 1.39 4.73
CA THR A 172 -6.04 0.38 5.55
C THR A 172 -5.76 -0.88 4.74
N ARG A 173 -6.75 -1.38 4.00
CA ARG A 173 -6.55 -2.51 3.07
C ARG A 173 -5.52 -2.22 2.00
N ALA A 174 -5.52 -1.00 1.44
CA ALA A 174 -4.54 -0.60 0.44
C ALA A 174 -3.11 -0.60 1.02
N VAL A 175 -2.92 -0.12 2.26
CA VAL A 175 -1.63 -0.16 2.95
C VAL A 175 -1.18 -1.61 3.22
N LEU A 176 -2.10 -2.49 3.63
CA LEU A 176 -1.80 -3.91 3.84
C LEU A 176 -1.38 -4.61 2.54
N ALA A 177 -2.05 -4.33 1.42
CA ALA A 177 -1.68 -4.85 0.11
C ALA A 177 -0.28 -4.38 -0.32
N LEU A 178 0.03 -3.08 -0.12
CA LEU A 178 1.36 -2.53 -0.42
C LEU A 178 2.46 -3.17 0.45
N ASN A 179 2.18 -3.50 1.70
CA ASN A 179 3.12 -4.20 2.57
C ASN A 179 3.44 -5.62 2.08
N ALA A 180 2.45 -6.34 1.56
CA ALA A 180 2.66 -7.67 0.97
C ALA A 180 3.53 -7.59 -0.31
N ASP A 181 3.30 -6.59 -1.15
CA ASP A 181 4.14 -6.37 -2.34
C ASP A 181 5.58 -5.97 -1.96
N LEU A 182 5.73 -5.15 -0.92
CA LEU A 182 7.05 -4.75 -0.42
C LEU A 182 7.83 -5.94 0.17
N SER A 183 7.17 -6.82 0.93
CA SER A 183 7.83 -8.01 1.48
C SER A 183 8.25 -8.98 0.36
N ALA A 184 7.40 -9.18 -0.65
CA ALA A 184 7.73 -9.98 -1.83
C ALA A 184 8.90 -9.40 -2.62
N ALA A 185 8.93 -8.07 -2.83
CA ALA A 185 10.02 -7.39 -3.52
C ALA A 185 11.34 -7.44 -2.73
N ARG A 186 11.29 -7.33 -1.40
CA ARG A 186 12.47 -7.53 -0.53
C ARG A 186 13.02 -8.94 -0.62
N ALA A 187 12.15 -9.95 -0.51
CA ALA A 187 12.55 -11.35 -0.69
C ALA A 187 13.12 -11.65 -2.09
N ALA A 188 12.76 -10.88 -3.11
CA ALA A 188 13.36 -10.97 -4.44
C ALA A 188 14.76 -10.33 -4.49
N LEU A 189 14.98 -9.20 -3.80
CA LEU A 189 16.29 -8.56 -3.68
C LEU A 189 17.26 -9.34 -2.82
N ASP A 190 16.80 -9.95 -1.73
CA ASP A 190 17.63 -10.80 -0.86
C ASP A 190 18.20 -12.00 -1.63
N ARG A 191 17.41 -12.52 -2.59
CA ARG A 191 17.86 -13.58 -3.52
C ARG A 191 18.76 -13.05 -4.64
N ASN A 192 18.57 -11.81 -5.07
CA ASN A 192 19.26 -11.21 -6.22
C ASN A 192 19.52 -9.71 -5.98
N PRO A 193 20.65 -9.32 -5.36
CA PRO A 193 20.90 -7.93 -4.93
C PRO A 193 21.04 -6.90 -6.07
N GLY A 194 21.03 -7.33 -7.34
CA GLY A 194 21.05 -6.45 -8.53
C GLY A 194 19.72 -6.35 -9.29
N CYS A 195 18.61 -6.88 -8.75
CA CYS A 195 17.34 -6.92 -9.49
C CYS A 195 16.69 -5.52 -9.62
N GLU A 196 16.97 -4.80 -10.71
CA GLU A 196 16.42 -3.46 -10.99
C GLU A 196 14.89 -3.40 -10.91
N ARG A 197 14.22 -4.46 -11.38
CA ARG A 197 12.75 -4.55 -11.35
C ARG A 197 12.24 -4.53 -9.91
N ALA A 198 12.87 -5.28 -9.01
CA ALA A 198 12.49 -5.30 -7.61
C ALA A 198 12.75 -3.95 -6.94
N SER A 199 13.89 -3.32 -7.21
CA SER A 199 14.21 -1.95 -6.73
C SER A 199 13.18 -0.92 -7.19
N ARG A 200 12.72 -1.00 -8.44
CA ARG A 200 11.67 -0.11 -8.98
C ARG A 200 10.31 -0.33 -8.34
N VAL A 201 9.96 -1.59 -8.05
CA VAL A 201 8.71 -1.92 -7.33
C VAL A 201 8.75 -1.39 -5.91
N ILE A 202 9.86 -1.57 -5.19
CA ILE A 202 10.02 -1.03 -3.83
C ILE A 202 9.87 0.48 -3.81
N THR A 203 10.60 1.20 -4.66
CA THR A 203 10.59 2.68 -4.65
C THR A 203 9.21 3.23 -4.99
N THR A 204 8.51 2.61 -5.96
CA THR A 204 7.14 2.98 -6.33
C THR A 204 6.16 2.71 -5.18
N ASN A 205 6.28 1.57 -4.51
CA ASN A 205 5.38 1.19 -3.41
C ASN A 205 5.63 2.03 -2.15
N LEU A 206 6.88 2.35 -1.82
CA LEU A 206 7.21 3.27 -0.72
C LEU A 206 6.57 4.64 -0.94
N ARG A 207 6.68 5.22 -2.14
CA ARG A 207 6.02 6.51 -2.45
C ARG A 207 4.50 6.44 -2.31
N ARG A 208 3.87 5.37 -2.79
CA ARG A 208 2.42 5.16 -2.65
C ARG A 208 2.01 5.01 -1.18
N GLN A 209 2.79 4.28 -0.40
CA GLN A 209 2.55 4.06 1.02
C GLN A 209 2.66 5.38 1.80
N ALA A 210 3.71 6.17 1.56
CA ALA A 210 3.87 7.48 2.17
C ALA A 210 2.68 8.41 1.83
N GLN A 211 2.22 8.41 0.58
CA GLN A 211 1.07 9.21 0.17
C GLN A 211 -0.25 8.74 0.81
N ALA A 212 -0.47 7.43 0.91
CA ALA A 212 -1.65 6.87 1.57
C ALA A 212 -1.68 7.16 3.08
N LEU A 213 -0.53 7.09 3.74
CA LEU A 213 -0.40 7.43 5.16
C LEU A 213 -0.59 8.94 5.39
N LYS A 214 -0.06 9.79 4.50
CA LYS A 214 -0.32 11.25 4.55
C LYS A 214 -1.82 11.56 4.41
N SER A 215 -2.53 10.89 3.50
CA SER A 215 -3.98 11.10 3.38
C SER A 215 -4.73 10.64 4.63
N LEU A 216 -4.36 9.50 5.22
CA LEU A 216 -4.93 9.02 6.48
C LEU A 216 -4.69 9.99 7.63
N TYR A 217 -3.48 10.55 7.71
CA TYR A 217 -3.12 11.53 8.73
C TYR A 217 -3.98 12.80 8.61
N VAL A 218 -4.09 13.37 7.40
CA VAL A 218 -4.92 14.57 7.16
C VAL A 218 -6.40 14.30 7.48
N GLU A 219 -6.94 13.16 7.07
CA GLU A 219 -8.33 12.78 7.35
C GLU A 219 -8.62 12.62 8.85
N ARG A 220 -7.61 12.33 9.67
CA ARG A 220 -7.77 12.21 11.12
C ARG A 220 -7.53 13.50 11.90
N CYS A 221 -6.85 14.47 11.30
CA CYS A 221 -6.61 15.77 11.91
C CYS A 221 -7.71 16.79 11.61
N LEU A 222 -8.56 16.53 10.62
CA LEU A 222 -9.76 17.32 10.28
C LEU A 222 -10.99 16.76 10.99
#